data_AF-A0A973GR67-F1
#
_entry.id   AF-A0A973GR67-F1
#
_cell.length_a   1.000
_cell.length_b   1.000
_cell.length_c   1.000
_cell.angle_alpha   90.00
_cell.angle_beta   90.00
_cell.angle_gamma   90.00
#
_symmetry.space_group_name_H-M   'P 1'
#
loop_
_entity.id
_entity.type
_entity.pdbx_description
1 polymer ?
#
loop_
_entity_poly.entity_id
_entity_poly.type
_entity_poly.pdbx_seq_one_letter_code
_entity_poly.pdbx_strand_id
1 'polypeptide(L)'
;MADIIDKKHAAVCGLFCRACHVFIATQEDPDRLAALARRYERPLEEIRCHGCRSDKRCFYCRTVCAMAACAAGRGVEFCGACAEYPCKELTKFQTLAPHRIELWRSQARIREAGWEAWYTEMIERYSCPSCRTMNSAYDLKCRKCSHDPSCEYVRLHKKDIEKHLAKAK
;
A
#
# COMPACT_ATOMS: atom_id res chain seq x y z
N MET A 1 -2.97 22.17 3.79
CA MET A 1 -4.05 21.17 3.84
C MET A 1 -3.63 20.10 4.80
N ALA A 2 -4.25 20.04 5.98
CA ALA A 2 -4.01 18.97 6.93
C ALA A 2 -4.19 17.63 6.22
N ASP A 3 -3.20 16.75 6.27
CA ASP A 3 -3.36 15.39 5.78
C ASP A 3 -4.50 14.73 6.54
N ILE A 4 -5.66 14.60 5.88
CA ILE A 4 -6.83 13.95 6.47
C ILE A 4 -6.45 12.49 6.74
N ILE A 5 -6.34 12.17 8.03
CA ILE A 5 -6.12 10.80 8.50
C ILE A 5 -7.45 10.06 8.31
N ASP A 6 -7.45 9.04 7.44
CA ASP A 6 -8.62 8.22 7.17
C ASP A 6 -8.26 6.73 7.31
N LYS A 7 -8.90 6.06 8.26
CA LYS A 7 -8.68 4.63 8.54
C LYS A 7 -8.95 3.75 7.31
N LYS A 8 -9.75 4.20 6.33
CA LYS A 8 -9.94 3.50 5.06
C LYS A 8 -8.64 3.22 4.32
N HIS A 9 -7.62 4.07 4.51
CA HIS A 9 -6.31 3.90 3.89
C HIS A 9 -5.29 3.16 4.77
N ALA A 10 -5.65 2.82 6.01
CA ALA A 10 -4.91 1.96 6.92
C ALA A 10 -5.35 0.50 6.72
N ALA A 11 -4.70 -0.23 5.81
CA ALA A 11 -5.08 -1.60 5.53
C ALA A 11 -4.92 -2.50 6.76
N VAL A 12 -5.83 -3.46 6.92
CA VAL A 12 -5.82 -4.40 8.06
C VAL A 12 -4.49 -5.15 8.19
N CYS A 13 -3.81 -5.40 7.08
CA CYS A 13 -2.52 -6.08 7.03
C CYS A 13 -1.30 -5.17 7.30
N GLY A 14 -1.49 -3.85 7.47
CA GLY A 14 -0.41 -2.90 7.73
C GLY A 14 0.19 -2.29 6.46
N LEU A 15 -0.49 -2.44 5.31
CA LEU A 15 -0.19 -1.67 4.11
C LEU A 15 -0.79 -0.27 4.19
N PHE A 16 -0.07 0.70 3.64
CA PHE A 16 -0.53 2.08 3.54
C PHE A 16 -1.12 2.35 2.15
N CYS A 17 -2.45 2.43 2.05
CA CYS A 17 -3.11 2.54 0.75
C CYS A 17 -2.78 3.83 0.00
N ARG A 18 -2.48 4.94 0.69
CA ARG A 18 -2.07 6.20 0.01
C ARG A 18 -0.77 6.05 -0.78
N ALA A 19 0.07 5.07 -0.45
CA ALA A 19 1.26 4.71 -1.22
C ALA A 19 1.07 3.52 -2.18
N CYS A 20 -0.18 3.07 -2.39
CA CYS A 20 -0.47 2.06 -3.40
C CYS A 20 -0.51 2.71 -4.78
N HIS A 21 0.21 2.14 -5.75
CA HIS A 21 0.25 2.67 -7.12
C HIS A 21 -1.13 2.74 -7.78
N VAL A 22 -2.06 1.82 -7.44
CA VAL A 22 -3.45 1.83 -7.92
C VAL A 22 -4.28 2.93 -7.26
N PHE A 23 -4.10 3.13 -5.95
CA PHE A 23 -4.80 4.18 -5.22
C PHE A 23 -4.37 5.56 -5.73
N ILE A 24 -3.05 5.78 -5.84
CA ILE A 24 -2.46 6.97 -6.45
C ILE A 24 -3.01 7.20 -7.87
N ALA A 25 -3.05 6.16 -8.71
CA ALA A 25 -3.62 6.26 -10.05
C ALA A 25 -5.09 6.72 -10.02
N THR A 26 -5.87 6.20 -9.07
CA THR A 26 -7.29 6.57 -8.93
C THR A 26 -7.47 8.04 -8.53
N GLN A 27 -6.60 8.56 -7.65
CA GLN A 27 -6.76 9.89 -7.05
C GLN A 27 -6.06 11.00 -7.84
N GLU A 28 -4.93 10.71 -8.47
CA GLU A 28 -3.97 11.75 -8.92
C GLU A 28 -3.43 11.54 -10.33
N ASP A 29 -3.55 10.35 -10.93
CA ASP A 29 -2.83 9.99 -12.15
C ASP A 29 -3.70 9.15 -13.12
N PRO A 30 -4.57 9.83 -13.91
CA PRO A 30 -5.47 9.17 -14.87
C PRO A 30 -4.75 8.35 -15.95
N ASP A 31 -3.56 8.79 -16.38
CA ASP A 31 -2.78 8.08 -17.39
C ASP A 31 -2.24 6.75 -16.84
N ARG A 32 -1.74 6.75 -15.61
CA ARG A 32 -1.38 5.53 -14.87
C ARG A 32 -2.59 4.63 -14.68
N LEU A 33 -3.77 5.18 -14.38
CA LEU A 33 -5.00 4.40 -14.24
C LEU A 33 -5.37 3.70 -15.55
N ALA A 34 -5.30 4.42 -16.68
CA ALA A 34 -5.55 3.86 -18.01
C ALA A 34 -4.51 2.80 -18.39
N ALA A 35 -3.23 3.00 -18.05
CA ALA A 35 -2.20 2.01 -18.27
C ALA A 35 -2.43 0.73 -17.46
N LEU A 36 -2.87 0.85 -16.20
CA LEU A 36 -3.21 -0.29 -15.35
C LEU A 36 -4.43 -1.05 -15.90
N ALA A 37 -5.47 -0.34 -16.35
CA ALA A 37 -6.65 -0.94 -16.97
C ALA A 37 -6.28 -1.76 -18.22
N ARG A 38 -5.44 -1.22 -19.11
CA ARG A 38 -4.92 -1.95 -20.26
C ARG A 38 -4.10 -3.17 -19.85
N ARG A 39 -3.16 -3.00 -18.90
CA ARG A 39 -2.29 -4.09 -18.43
C ARG A 39 -3.06 -5.26 -17.85
N TYR A 40 -4.12 -5.00 -17.10
CA TYR A 40 -4.91 -6.04 -16.45
C TYR A 40 -6.10 -6.50 -17.30
N GLU A 41 -6.28 -5.93 -18.50
CA GLU A 41 -7.42 -6.20 -19.39
C GLU A 41 -8.76 -6.04 -18.65
N ARG A 42 -8.90 -4.92 -17.94
CA ARG A 42 -10.09 -4.61 -17.14
C ARG A 42 -10.62 -3.20 -17.44
N PRO A 43 -11.93 -2.98 -17.27
CA PRO A 43 -12.49 -1.63 -17.28
C PRO A 43 -11.83 -0.74 -16.23
N LEU A 44 -11.69 0.56 -16.51
CA LEU A 44 -11.16 1.55 -15.56
C LEU A 44 -11.86 1.45 -14.20
N GLU A 45 -13.17 1.24 -14.21
CA GLU A 45 -13.99 1.12 -13.01
C GLU A 45 -13.57 -0.05 -12.11
N GLU A 46 -13.10 -1.16 -12.67
CA GLU A 46 -12.56 -2.29 -11.88
C GLU A 46 -11.16 -2.01 -11.32
N ILE A 47 -10.43 -1.05 -11.87
CA ILE A 47 -9.11 -0.64 -11.36
C ILE A 47 -9.24 0.42 -10.25
N ARG A 48 -10.28 1.27 -10.27
CA ARG A 48 -10.47 2.32 -9.27
C ARG A 48 -10.50 1.76 -7.85
N CYS A 49 -9.79 2.42 -6.93
CA CYS A 49 -9.69 2.02 -5.53
C CYS A 49 -9.76 3.23 -4.58
N HIS A 50 -10.52 3.10 -3.49
CA HIS A 50 -10.70 4.14 -2.48
C HIS A 50 -10.19 3.72 -1.09
N GLY A 51 -9.43 2.63 -1.00
CA GLY A 51 -8.81 2.17 0.25
C GLY A 51 -9.15 0.72 0.60
N CYS A 52 -8.43 0.15 1.55
CA CYS A 52 -8.62 -1.24 1.98
C CYS A 52 -9.94 -1.44 2.73
N ARG A 53 -10.43 -0.41 3.42
CA ARG A 53 -11.69 -0.45 4.20
C ARG A 53 -12.83 0.31 3.54
N SER A 54 -12.69 0.67 2.27
CA SER A 54 -13.79 1.28 1.50
C SER A 54 -14.61 0.22 0.77
N ASP A 55 -15.85 0.56 0.44
CA ASP A 55 -16.71 -0.27 -0.40
C ASP A 55 -16.13 -0.44 -1.81
N LYS A 56 -15.54 0.65 -2.34
CA LYS A 56 -14.86 0.64 -3.64
C LYS A 56 -13.39 0.23 -3.50
N ARG A 57 -13.08 -0.99 -3.92
CA ARG A 57 -11.72 -1.56 -4.03
C ARG A 57 -11.44 -1.98 -5.46
N CYS A 58 -10.19 -1.89 -5.89
CA CYS A 58 -9.78 -2.44 -7.19
C CYS A 58 -9.99 -3.96 -7.22
N PHE A 59 -10.07 -4.53 -8.42
CA PHE A 59 -10.39 -5.94 -8.65
C PHE A 59 -9.57 -6.86 -7.75
N TYR A 60 -8.23 -6.72 -7.71
CA TYR A 60 -7.36 -7.57 -6.89
C TYR A 60 -7.71 -7.48 -5.40
N CYS A 61 -7.85 -6.26 -4.86
CA CYS A 61 -8.17 -6.05 -3.44
C CYS A 61 -9.60 -6.48 -3.07
N ARG A 62 -10.50 -6.56 -4.06
CA ARG A 62 -11.89 -6.99 -3.89
C ARG A 62 -12.05 -8.50 -3.98
N THR A 63 -11.38 -9.16 -4.92
CA THR A 63 -11.66 -10.57 -5.28
C THR A 63 -10.54 -11.53 -4.94
N VAL A 64 -9.29 -11.07 -4.87
CA VAL A 64 -8.10 -11.94 -4.66
C VAL A 64 -7.52 -11.77 -3.26
N CYS A 65 -7.48 -10.55 -2.73
CA CYS A 65 -6.92 -10.29 -1.41
C CYS A 65 -7.86 -10.77 -0.28
N ALA A 66 -7.45 -11.80 0.46
CA ALA A 66 -8.22 -12.34 1.57
C ALA A 66 -8.11 -11.55 2.89
N MET A 67 -7.15 -10.62 3.01
CA MET A 67 -6.79 -10.01 4.30
C MET A 67 -7.96 -9.26 4.96
N ALA A 68 -8.70 -8.44 4.19
CA ALA A 68 -9.82 -7.67 4.71
C ALA A 68 -10.97 -8.55 5.20
N ALA A 69 -11.35 -9.58 4.41
CA ALA A 69 -12.39 -10.52 4.78
C ALA A 69 -12.00 -11.38 5.99
N CYS A 70 -10.74 -11.83 6.04
CA CYS A 70 -10.20 -12.59 7.16
C CYS A 70 -10.21 -11.77 8.46
N ALA A 71 -9.75 -10.52 8.42
CA ALA A 71 -9.76 -9.64 9.58
C ALA A 71 -11.19 -9.39 10.10
N ALA A 72 -12.14 -9.11 9.19
CA ALA A 72 -13.55 -8.95 9.53
C ALA A 72 -14.16 -10.23 10.14
N GLY A 73 -13.93 -11.40 9.54
CA GLY A 73 -14.44 -12.68 10.05
C GLY A 73 -13.84 -13.09 11.40
N ARG A 74 -12.65 -12.60 11.73
CA ARG A 74 -11.99 -12.80 13.04
C ARG A 74 -12.27 -11.69 14.06
N GLY A 75 -13.00 -10.64 13.66
CA GLY A 75 -13.31 -9.51 14.53
C GLY A 75 -12.08 -8.69 14.95
N VAL A 76 -11.02 -8.65 14.13
CA VAL A 76 -9.79 -7.90 14.43
C VAL A 76 -9.63 -6.68 13.54
N GLU A 77 -9.27 -5.54 14.13
CA GLU A 77 -9.07 -4.29 13.39
C GLU A 77 -7.81 -4.31 12.54
N PHE A 78 -6.75 -4.94 13.03
CA PHE A 78 -5.49 -5.12 12.32
C PHE A 78 -4.96 -6.52 12.58
N CYS A 79 -4.24 -7.09 11.61
CA CYS A 79 -3.75 -8.46 11.72
C CYS A 79 -2.85 -8.69 12.94
N GLY A 80 -2.14 -7.67 13.42
CA GLY A 80 -1.28 -7.72 14.61
C GLY A 80 -2.03 -7.93 15.94
N ALA A 81 -3.36 -7.77 15.93
CA ALA A 81 -4.23 -8.07 17.06
C ALA A 81 -4.83 -9.49 17.01
N CYS A 82 -4.56 -10.26 15.94
CA CYS A 82 -5.02 -11.64 15.82
C CYS A 82 -4.22 -12.55 16.77
N ALA A 83 -4.90 -13.48 17.45
CA ALA A 83 -4.26 -14.46 18.32
C ALA A 83 -3.27 -15.38 17.58
N GLU A 84 -3.48 -15.61 16.28
CA GLU A 84 -2.60 -16.42 15.43
C GLU A 84 -1.49 -15.58 14.76
N TYR A 85 -1.30 -14.31 15.13
CA TYR A 85 -0.33 -13.45 14.47
C TYR A 85 1.12 -13.79 14.87
N PRO A 86 2.06 -13.89 13.90
CA PRO A 86 1.86 -13.86 12.45
C PRO A 86 1.37 -15.22 11.92
N CYS A 87 0.25 -15.24 11.19
CA CYS A 87 -0.32 -16.48 10.65
C CYS A 87 0.28 -16.84 9.28
N LYS A 88 0.19 -18.11 8.90
CA LYS A 88 0.74 -18.64 7.65
C LYS A 88 0.28 -17.86 6.40
N GLU A 89 -0.99 -17.48 6.34
CA GLU A 89 -1.55 -16.75 5.20
C GLU A 89 -0.97 -15.35 5.07
N LEU A 90 -0.78 -14.64 6.19
CA LEU A 90 -0.16 -13.31 6.19
C LEU A 90 1.32 -13.39 5.81
N THR A 91 2.02 -14.41 6.31
CA THR A 91 3.43 -14.65 5.97
C THR A 91 3.59 -14.95 4.49
N LYS A 92 2.74 -15.81 3.90
CA LYS A 92 2.73 -16.06 2.46
C LYS A 92 2.37 -14.80 1.67
N PHE A 93 1.38 -14.03 2.13
CA PHE A 93 0.98 -12.79 1.48
C PHE A 93 2.14 -11.78 1.41
N GLN A 94 2.95 -11.68 2.47
CA GLN A 94 4.09 -10.78 2.58
C GLN A 94 5.16 -11.05 1.50
N THR A 95 5.44 -12.32 1.19
CA THR A 95 6.55 -12.68 0.28
C THR A 95 6.24 -12.44 -1.20
N LEU A 96 4.99 -12.17 -1.57
CA LEU A 96 4.56 -12.11 -2.97
C LEU A 96 4.95 -10.81 -3.69
N ALA A 97 5.19 -9.71 -2.96
CA ALA A 97 5.47 -8.43 -3.59
C ALA A 97 6.26 -7.47 -2.68
N PRO A 98 7.19 -6.66 -3.22
CA PRO A 98 8.01 -5.75 -2.44
C PRO A 98 7.22 -4.79 -1.56
N HIS A 99 6.10 -4.23 -2.05
CA HIS A 99 5.26 -3.29 -1.26
C HIS A 99 4.75 -3.85 0.07
N ARG A 100 4.92 -5.15 0.33
CA ARG A 100 4.49 -5.87 1.53
C ARG A 100 5.64 -6.13 2.50
N ILE A 101 6.89 -5.82 2.17
CA ILE A 101 8.06 -6.17 3.01
C ILE A 101 7.88 -5.73 4.48
N GLU A 102 7.30 -4.55 4.71
CA GLU A 102 7.18 -3.94 6.04
C GLU A 102 5.94 -4.34 6.85
N LEU A 103 5.15 -5.36 6.47
CA LEU A 103 3.93 -5.71 7.23
C LEU A 103 4.22 -5.93 8.73
N TRP A 104 5.31 -6.61 9.07
CA TRP A 104 5.69 -6.86 10.46
C TRP A 104 5.99 -5.56 11.22
N ARG A 105 6.77 -4.67 10.61
CA ARG A 105 7.09 -3.35 11.17
C ARG A 105 5.83 -2.51 11.36
N SER A 106 4.95 -2.48 10.35
CA SER A 106 3.69 -1.74 10.43
C SER A 106 2.80 -2.25 11.55
N GLN A 107 2.61 -3.56 11.65
CA GLN A 107 1.76 -4.16 12.68
C GLN A 107 2.31 -3.97 14.09
N ALA A 108 3.63 -4.14 14.26
CA ALA A 108 4.29 -3.85 15.52
C ALA A 108 4.07 -2.38 15.93
N ARG A 109 4.26 -1.44 15.00
CA ARG A 109 4.06 -0.02 15.25
C ARG A 109 2.62 0.36 15.55
N ILE A 110 1.65 -0.23 14.84
CA ILE A 110 0.22 -0.02 15.10
C ILE A 110 -0.15 -0.51 16.51
N ARG A 111 0.41 -1.65 16.94
CA ARG A 111 0.18 -2.19 18.29
C ARG A 111 0.82 -1.34 19.38
N GLU A 112 2.00 -0.79 19.12
CA GLU A 112 2.76 0.04 20.07
C GLU A 112 2.19 1.45 20.22
N ALA A 113 1.89 2.12 19.10
CA ALA A 113 1.63 3.56 19.05
C ALA A 113 0.23 3.93 18.53
N GLY A 114 -0.59 2.95 18.15
CA GLY A 114 -1.87 3.19 17.49
C GLY A 114 -1.72 3.40 15.98
N TRP A 115 -2.85 3.26 15.27
CA TRP A 115 -2.84 3.33 13.81
C TRP A 115 -2.73 4.76 13.29
N GLU A 116 -3.16 5.76 14.07
CA GLU A 116 -3.09 7.18 13.73
C GLU A 116 -1.63 7.67 13.70
N ALA A 117 -0.83 7.29 14.70
CA ALA A 117 0.59 7.59 14.75
C ALA A 117 1.32 6.90 13.59
N TRP A 118 1.07 5.59 13.40
CA TRP A 118 1.60 4.85 12.26
C TRP A 118 1.21 5.49 10.91
N TYR A 119 -0.03 5.97 10.76
CA TYR A 119 -0.50 6.60 9.52
C TYR A 119 0.30 7.87 9.20
N THR A 120 0.49 8.73 10.19
CA THR A 120 1.31 9.95 10.04
C THR A 120 2.74 9.62 9.66
N GLU A 121 3.34 8.61 10.31
CA GLU A 121 4.68 8.13 9.97
C GLU A 121 4.75 7.54 8.55
N MET A 122 3.68 6.89 8.08
CA MET A 122 3.63 6.38 6.71
C MET A 122 3.52 7.51 5.68
N ILE A 123 2.85 8.62 6.01
CA ILE A 123 2.89 9.82 5.14
C ILE A 123 4.34 10.26 4.95
N GLU A 124 5.06 10.46 6.05
CA GLU A 124 6.47 10.86 6.02
C GLU A 124 7.34 9.88 5.23
N ARG A 125 7.14 8.58 5.46
CA ARG A 125 7.95 7.52 4.87
C ARG A 125 7.81 7.41 3.35
N TYR A 126 6.63 7.70 2.81
CA TYR A 126 6.35 7.59 1.38
C TYR A 126 6.36 8.94 0.65
N SER A 127 6.44 10.05 1.37
CA SER A 127 6.65 11.39 0.81
C SER A 127 8.08 11.58 0.31
N CYS A 128 8.19 12.31 -0.80
CA CYS A 128 9.49 12.75 -1.30
C CYS A 128 10.19 13.68 -0.31
N PRO A 129 11.47 13.47 0.02
CA PRO A 129 12.19 14.34 0.94
C PRO A 129 12.40 15.76 0.39
N SER A 130 12.35 15.93 -0.94
CA SER A 130 12.52 17.25 -1.59
C SER A 130 11.21 18.02 -1.74
N CYS A 131 10.16 17.39 -2.31
CA CYS A 131 8.93 18.10 -2.67
C CYS A 131 7.66 17.59 -1.96
N ARG A 132 7.82 16.62 -1.04
CA ARG A 132 6.74 16.04 -0.22
C ARG A 132 5.66 15.25 -0.97
N THR A 133 5.72 15.19 -2.31
CA THR A 133 4.80 14.36 -3.12
C THR A 133 4.81 12.91 -2.64
N MET A 134 3.62 12.35 -2.43
CA MET A 134 3.42 10.94 -2.12
C MET A 134 3.91 10.06 -3.27
N ASN A 135 4.77 9.09 -3.00
CA ASN A 135 5.23 8.13 -3.99
C ASN A 135 4.76 6.73 -3.62
N SER A 136 4.52 5.90 -4.63
CA SER A 136 4.25 4.49 -4.38
C SER A 136 5.53 3.75 -4.02
N ALA A 137 5.35 2.54 -3.47
CA ALA A 137 6.44 1.59 -3.27
C ALA A 137 7.22 1.21 -4.57
N TYR A 138 6.73 1.60 -5.74
CA TYR A 138 7.30 1.24 -7.05
C TYR A 138 7.81 2.43 -7.86
N ASP A 139 7.56 3.67 -7.41
CA ASP A 139 8.13 4.84 -8.07
C ASP A 139 9.59 4.97 -7.63
N LEU A 140 10.56 4.50 -8.42
CA LEU A 140 11.98 4.58 -8.02
C LEU A 140 12.46 6.03 -7.86
N LYS A 141 11.96 6.93 -8.70
CA LYS A 141 12.17 8.38 -8.65
C LYS A 141 10.86 9.09 -8.34
N CYS A 142 10.94 10.25 -7.69
CA CYS A 142 9.76 11.01 -7.32
C CYS A 142 8.92 11.37 -8.56
N ARG A 143 7.62 11.10 -8.50
CA ARG A 143 6.66 11.33 -9.60
C ARG A 143 6.53 12.81 -10.03
N LYS A 144 6.95 13.75 -9.17
CA LYS A 144 6.82 15.20 -9.41
C LYS A 144 8.15 15.89 -9.69
N CYS A 145 9.18 15.64 -8.88
CA CYS A 145 10.47 16.35 -8.97
C CYS A 145 11.65 15.47 -9.39
N SER A 146 11.41 14.18 -9.68
CA SER A 146 12.42 13.22 -10.11
C SER A 146 13.56 12.93 -9.12
N HIS A 147 13.46 13.38 -7.86
CA HIS A 147 14.39 12.99 -6.79
C HIS A 147 14.53 11.45 -6.67
N ASP A 148 15.76 10.96 -6.51
CA ASP A 148 16.12 9.53 -6.42
C ASP A 148 16.94 9.29 -5.15
N PRO A 149 16.50 8.42 -4.23
CA PRO A 149 15.27 7.61 -4.28
C PRO A 149 14.01 8.45 -4.02
N SER A 150 12.86 8.03 -4.56
CA SER A 150 11.61 8.81 -4.46
C SER A 150 11.14 9.07 -3.02
N CYS A 151 11.39 8.13 -2.11
CA CYS A 151 11.04 8.21 -0.70
C CYS A 151 11.88 7.20 0.12
N GLU A 152 11.75 7.25 1.44
CA GLU A 152 12.53 6.41 2.36
C GLU A 152 12.25 4.92 2.17
N TYR A 153 11.00 4.55 1.88
CA TYR A 153 10.64 3.15 1.60
C TYR A 153 11.42 2.61 0.40
N VAL A 154 11.45 3.38 -0.69
CA VAL A 154 12.17 3.01 -1.91
C VAL A 154 13.67 2.94 -1.65
N ARG A 155 14.23 3.85 -0.85
CA ARG A 155 15.64 3.81 -0.44
C ARG A 155 16.02 2.49 0.22
N LEU A 156 15.19 2.04 1.17
CA LEU A 156 15.47 0.84 1.97
C LEU A 156 15.30 -0.46 1.18
N HIS A 157 14.31 -0.51 0.28
CA HIS A 157 13.91 -1.75 -0.42
C HIS A 157 14.27 -1.74 -1.91
N LYS A 158 15.14 -0.83 -2.36
CA LYS A 158 15.47 -0.60 -3.78
C LYS A 158 15.79 -1.88 -4.53
N LYS A 159 16.65 -2.73 -3.96
CA LYS A 159 17.09 -4.00 -4.57
C LYS A 159 15.92 -4.96 -4.83
N ASP A 160 15.02 -5.12 -3.85
CA ASP A 160 13.85 -6.01 -3.98
C ASP A 160 12.84 -5.47 -4.98
N ILE A 161 12.65 -4.15 -4.98
CA ILE A 161 11.77 -3.44 -5.93
C ILE A 161 12.29 -3.62 -7.36
N GLU A 162 13.57 -3.35 -7.61
CA GLU A 162 14.20 -3.49 -8.93
C GLU A 162 14.14 -4.94 -9.44
N LYS A 163 14.45 -5.90 -8.58
CA LYS A 163 14.35 -7.34 -8.90
C LYS A 163 12.92 -7.75 -9.27
N HIS A 164 11.91 -7.21 -8.58
CA HIS A 164 10.51 -7.49 -8.89
C HIS A 164 10.07 -6.86 -10.21
N LEU A 165 10.44 -5.60 -10.45
CA LEU A 165 10.10 -4.88 -11.68
C LEU A 165 10.76 -5.50 -12.91
N ALA A 166 11.97 -6.05 -12.78
CA ALA A 166 12.65 -6.75 -13.86
C ALA A 166 11.95 -8.04 -14.32
N LYS A 167 11.21 -8.71 -13.43
CA LYS A 167 10.43 -9.93 -13.74
C LYS A 167 9.08 -9.64 -14.38
N ALA A 168 8.59 -8.40 -14.27
CA ALA A 168 7.29 -7.97 -14.76
C ALA A 168 7.37 -7.32 -16.15
N LYS A 169 8.56 -7.28 -16.74
CA LYS A 169 8.81 -6.94 -18.15
C LYS A 169 8.78 -8.22 -18.98
#